data_AF-A0A843I7Q5-F1
#
_entry.id   AF-A0A843I7Q5-F1
#
_cell.length_a   1.000
_cell.length_b   1.000
_cell.length_c   1.000
_cell.angle_alpha   90.00
_cell.angle_beta   90.00
_cell.angle_gamma   90.00
#
_symmetry.space_group_name_H-M   'P 1'
#
loop_
_entity.id
_entity.type
_entity.pdbx_description
1 polymer ?
#
loop_
_entity_poly.entity_id
_entity_poly.type
_entity_poly.pdbx_seq_one_letter_code
_entity_poly.pdbx_strand_id
1 'polypeptide(L)'
;MKKLIRYAFVVVVMLLLSAGMTSALNSRYSNQNTTIQNSQGSYEIQWMMEYGNNPGSGARYQGPQPIGDSDNDGKNELLISGRDCTIRVMKWNENTQTYTQVRAIHPPLYPFIHCDAGGMAIGDVTNDGKNEIAATWFTSVYRYFALKYWMIGINPYIFNNNGGSADCLIGDCDNNGKNELILSGGPGWQEDSPVAEITVFRWNGLFLKRVAEWKDPDVNGYVYMAGLGDVDDDGENEIVCAYENKVMV
;
A
#
# COMPACT_ATOMS: atom_id res chain seq x y z
N MET A 1 30.54 16.13 -41.91
CA MET A 1 29.75 17.19 -41.22
C MET A 1 28.24 17.17 -41.52
N LYS A 2 27.75 16.69 -42.68
CA LYS A 2 26.29 16.64 -42.95
C LYS A 2 25.50 15.50 -42.27
N LYS A 3 26.18 14.45 -41.76
CA LYS A 3 25.51 13.35 -41.03
C LYS A 3 25.32 13.62 -39.52
N LEU A 4 26.20 14.41 -38.87
CA LEU A 4 26.04 14.76 -37.45
C LEU A 4 24.86 15.70 -37.19
N ILE A 5 24.55 16.60 -38.12
CA ILE A 5 23.45 17.57 -37.98
C ILE A 5 22.07 16.88 -38.04
N ARG A 6 21.95 15.75 -38.75
CA ARG A 6 20.68 14.99 -38.82
C ARG A 6 20.36 14.26 -37.52
N TYR A 7 21.37 13.79 -36.77
CA TYR A 7 21.14 13.16 -35.47
C TYR A 7 20.83 14.18 -34.37
N ALA A 8 21.47 15.36 -34.39
CA ALA A 8 21.17 16.43 -33.45
C ALA A 8 19.71 16.96 -33.60
N PHE A 9 19.18 17.03 -34.83
CA PHE A 9 17.82 17.48 -35.06
C PHE A 9 16.76 16.47 -34.61
N VAL A 10 17.04 15.16 -34.72
CA VAL A 10 16.13 14.09 -34.25
C VAL A 10 16.08 14.02 -32.71
N VAL A 11 17.20 14.28 -32.03
CA VAL A 11 17.25 14.30 -30.56
C VAL A 11 16.51 15.52 -29.98
N VAL A 12 16.56 16.68 -30.65
CA VAL A 12 15.83 17.88 -30.20
C VAL A 12 14.32 17.76 -30.42
N VAL A 13 13.86 17.07 -31.49
CA VAL A 13 12.42 16.82 -31.70
C VAL A 13 11.87 15.78 -30.71
N MET A 14 12.66 14.79 -30.27
CA MET A 14 12.24 13.88 -29.20
C MET A 14 12.22 14.51 -27.80
N LEU A 15 13.06 15.52 -27.54
CA LEU A 15 13.04 16.29 -26.28
C LEU A 15 11.88 17.31 -26.20
N LEU A 16 11.31 17.71 -27.34
CA LEU A 16 10.14 18.60 -27.38
C LEU A 16 8.80 17.85 -27.31
N LEU A 17 8.80 16.52 -27.49
CA LEU A 17 7.63 15.66 -27.31
C LEU A 17 7.49 15.09 -25.89
N SER A 18 8.51 15.25 -25.03
CA SER A 18 8.42 14.94 -23.59
C SER A 18 7.87 16.09 -22.74
N ALA A 19 7.67 17.27 -23.33
CA ALA A 19 6.87 18.34 -22.75
C ALA A 19 5.37 18.07 -23.03
N GLY A 20 4.89 16.91 -22.59
CA GLY A 20 3.47 16.63 -22.54
C GLY A 20 2.81 17.62 -21.58
N MET A 21 2.02 18.53 -22.12
CA MET A 21 1.17 19.43 -21.34
C MET A 21 0.31 18.58 -20.41
N THR A 22 0.64 18.59 -19.11
CA THR A 22 -0.29 18.12 -18.11
C THR A 22 -1.37 19.18 -18.01
N SER A 23 -2.45 18.98 -18.76
CA SER A 23 -3.71 19.66 -18.50
C SER A 23 -4.15 19.23 -17.11
N ALA A 24 -3.85 20.03 -16.10
CA ALA A 24 -4.50 19.93 -14.81
C ALA A 24 -5.99 20.22 -15.06
N LEU A 25 -6.78 19.15 -15.21
CA LEU A 25 -8.22 19.23 -15.07
C LEU A 25 -8.48 19.65 -13.63
N ASN A 26 -8.69 20.95 -13.42
CA ASN A 26 -9.30 21.47 -12.22
C ASN A 26 -10.75 20.96 -12.17
N SER A 27 -10.95 19.72 -11.74
CA SER A 27 -12.20 19.36 -11.10
C SER A 27 -12.26 20.19 -9.81
N ARG A 28 -13.23 21.10 -9.77
CA ARG A 28 -13.60 21.80 -8.55
C ARG A 28 -14.13 20.75 -7.57
N TYR A 29 -13.24 20.17 -6.77
CA TYR A 29 -13.65 19.39 -5.62
C TYR A 29 -14.22 20.37 -4.60
N SER A 30 -15.51 20.21 -4.31
CA SER A 30 -16.19 20.93 -3.25
C SER A 30 -15.70 20.38 -1.91
N ASN A 31 -14.71 21.04 -1.30
CA ASN A 31 -14.44 20.86 0.12
C ASN A 31 -15.65 21.41 0.88
N GLN A 32 -16.57 20.54 1.31
CA GLN A 32 -17.64 20.95 2.22
C GLN A 32 -17.09 20.97 3.65
N ASN A 33 -16.82 22.17 4.16
CA ASN A 33 -16.59 22.37 5.58
C ASN A 33 -17.92 22.14 6.32
N THR A 34 -18.08 20.99 6.97
CA THR A 34 -19.29 20.72 7.77
C THR A 34 -19.19 21.43 9.11
N THR A 35 -20.23 22.17 9.50
CA THR A 35 -20.26 22.98 10.72
C THR A 35 -20.58 22.12 11.94
N ILE A 36 -19.84 22.33 13.04
CA ILE A 36 -19.82 21.53 14.27
C ILE A 36 -21.04 21.82 15.15
N GLN A 37 -21.73 20.77 15.59
CA GLN A 37 -22.66 20.79 16.73
C GLN A 37 -22.09 19.84 17.80
N ASN A 38 -21.48 20.42 18.83
CA ASN A 38 -20.87 19.71 19.95
C ASN A 38 -21.95 18.95 20.75
N SER A 39 -21.96 17.61 20.67
CA SER A 39 -22.63 16.77 21.67
C SER A 39 -21.58 15.93 22.39
N GLN A 40 -21.48 16.09 23.71
CA GLN A 40 -20.54 15.31 24.52
C GLN A 40 -20.82 13.81 24.33
N GLY A 41 -19.85 13.09 23.77
CA GLY A 41 -19.92 11.64 23.52
C GLY A 41 -20.21 11.22 22.08
N SER A 42 -20.30 12.14 21.12
CA SER A 42 -20.40 11.79 19.68
C SER A 42 -19.04 11.79 18.98
N TYR A 43 -18.87 10.92 17.97
CA TYR A 43 -17.76 11.07 17.02
C TYR A 43 -18.01 12.26 16.09
N GLU A 44 -16.95 12.95 15.69
CA GLU A 44 -17.00 14.09 14.76
C GLU A 44 -16.26 13.76 13.46
N ILE A 45 -16.76 14.30 12.34
CA ILE A 45 -16.07 14.22 11.05
C ILE A 45 -15.11 15.41 10.96
N GLN A 46 -13.81 15.16 11.07
CA GLN A 46 -12.79 16.19 10.95
C GLN A 46 -12.56 16.63 9.49
N TRP A 47 -12.60 15.69 8.55
CA TRP A 47 -12.32 15.94 7.14
C TRP A 47 -12.94 14.85 6.26
N MET A 48 -13.36 15.24 5.05
CA MET A 48 -13.90 14.32 4.04
C MET A 48 -13.49 14.81 2.64
N MET A 49 -13.15 13.87 1.76
CA MET A 49 -12.87 14.13 0.35
C MET A 49 -13.53 13.09 -0.55
N GLU A 50 -14.19 13.56 -1.60
CA GLU A 50 -14.79 12.74 -2.64
C GLU A 50 -13.81 12.59 -3.82
N TYR A 51 -13.54 11.35 -4.25
CA TYR A 51 -12.65 11.06 -5.39
C TYR A 51 -13.39 10.80 -6.70
N GLY A 52 -14.72 10.96 -6.70
CA GLY A 52 -15.61 10.83 -7.85
C GLY A 52 -16.43 9.53 -7.84
N ASN A 53 -17.43 9.50 -8.72
CA ASN A 53 -18.49 8.48 -8.72
C ASN A 53 -18.22 7.26 -9.61
N ASN A 54 -17.08 7.21 -10.30
CA ASN A 54 -16.76 6.06 -11.16
C ASN A 54 -16.22 4.90 -10.30
N PRO A 55 -16.89 3.74 -10.25
CA PRO A 55 -16.45 2.60 -9.44
C PRO A 55 -15.14 1.97 -9.91
N GLY A 56 -14.68 2.27 -11.14
CA GLY A 56 -13.42 1.77 -11.70
C GLY A 56 -12.22 2.69 -11.51
N SER A 57 -12.42 3.96 -11.14
CA SER A 57 -11.30 4.92 -11.00
C SER A 57 -11.47 5.94 -9.88
N GLY A 58 -12.70 6.29 -9.52
CA GLY A 58 -13.02 7.16 -8.38
C GLY A 58 -13.06 6.39 -7.06
N ALA A 59 -13.43 5.10 -7.10
CA ALA A 59 -13.50 4.25 -5.92
C ALA A 59 -12.13 4.14 -5.21
N ARG A 60 -12.14 4.48 -3.93
CA ARG A 60 -11.05 4.18 -3.00
C ARG A 60 -11.25 2.78 -2.44
N TYR A 61 -10.16 2.10 -2.13
CA TYR A 61 -10.25 0.79 -1.51
C TYR A 61 -10.91 0.92 -0.14
N GLN A 62 -11.82 0.00 0.16
CA GLN A 62 -12.51 -0.09 1.46
C GLN A 62 -11.77 -0.98 2.45
N GLY A 63 -10.64 -1.56 2.01
CA GLY A 63 -9.70 -2.25 2.88
C GLY A 63 -8.93 -1.27 3.78
N PRO A 64 -7.94 -1.77 4.50
CA PRO A 64 -7.22 -1.00 5.50
C PRO A 64 -6.54 0.26 4.96
N GLN A 65 -6.59 1.30 5.78
CA GLN A 65 -6.04 2.63 5.52
C GLN A 65 -5.08 2.94 6.68
N PRO A 66 -3.80 2.55 6.58
CA PRO A 66 -2.84 2.69 7.67
C PRO A 66 -2.53 4.16 7.96
N ILE A 67 -2.24 4.41 9.23
CA ILE A 67 -1.82 5.70 9.75
C ILE A 67 -0.47 5.49 10.45
N GLY A 68 0.53 6.28 10.10
CA GLY A 68 1.87 6.18 10.70
C GLY A 68 2.89 7.13 10.08
N ASP A 69 4.01 7.32 10.75
CA ASP A 69 5.11 8.19 10.32
C ASP A 69 5.93 7.50 9.21
N SER A 70 5.44 7.59 7.98
CA SER A 70 5.96 6.88 6.81
C SER A 70 7.19 7.53 6.18
N ASP A 71 7.41 8.82 6.44
CA ASP A 71 8.64 9.53 6.04
C ASP A 71 9.62 9.82 7.18
N ASN A 72 9.33 9.36 8.39
CA ASN A 72 10.18 9.46 9.58
C ASN A 72 10.46 10.92 9.98
N ASP A 73 9.46 11.79 9.87
CA ASP A 73 9.53 13.21 10.26
C ASP A 73 8.93 13.50 11.65
N GLY A 74 8.44 12.47 12.34
CA GLY A 74 7.80 12.54 13.66
C GLY A 74 6.30 12.84 13.61
N LYS A 75 5.69 12.89 12.42
CA LYS A 75 4.24 13.06 12.24
C LYS A 75 3.66 11.91 11.44
N ASN A 76 2.40 11.61 11.68
CA ASN A 76 1.72 10.53 10.96
C ASN A 76 1.21 10.99 9.60
N GLU A 77 1.35 10.12 8.60
CA GLU A 77 0.64 10.16 7.33
C GLU A 77 -0.55 9.21 7.37
N LEU A 78 -1.54 9.50 6.52
CA LEU A 78 -2.60 8.58 6.14
C LEU A 78 -2.32 8.06 4.73
N LEU A 79 -2.40 6.75 4.52
CA LEU A 79 -2.35 6.17 3.17
C LEU A 79 -3.74 5.89 2.62
N ILE A 80 -3.96 6.27 1.36
CA ILE A 80 -5.20 5.97 0.64
C ILE A 80 -4.89 5.30 -0.69
N SER A 81 -5.30 4.04 -0.86
CA SER A 81 -5.29 3.36 -2.16
C SER A 81 -6.61 3.55 -2.91
N GLY A 82 -6.56 3.41 -4.23
CA GLY A 82 -7.76 3.36 -5.06
C GLY A 82 -7.54 2.56 -6.31
N ARG A 83 -8.61 2.40 -7.09
CA ARG A 83 -8.63 1.64 -8.35
C ARG A 83 -7.96 2.36 -9.53
N ASP A 84 -7.22 3.42 -9.23
CA ASP A 84 -6.43 4.21 -10.16
C ASP A 84 -4.94 3.91 -10.03
N CYS A 85 -4.59 2.71 -9.57
CA CYS A 85 -3.21 2.24 -9.42
C CYS A 85 -2.32 3.21 -8.64
N THR A 86 -2.88 3.82 -7.59
CA THR A 86 -2.22 4.90 -6.86
C THR A 86 -2.48 4.78 -5.37
N ILE A 87 -1.40 4.69 -4.60
CA ILE A 87 -1.37 4.93 -3.16
C ILE A 87 -1.04 6.40 -2.95
N ARG A 88 -1.86 7.08 -2.17
CA ARG A 88 -1.72 8.50 -1.84
C ARG A 88 -1.20 8.61 -0.44
N VAL A 89 -0.14 9.40 -0.28
CA VAL A 89 0.39 9.77 1.02
C VAL A 89 -0.21 11.12 1.39
N MET A 90 -1.03 11.13 2.43
CA MET A 90 -1.77 12.31 2.90
C MET A 90 -1.13 12.84 4.18
N LYS A 91 -0.80 14.13 4.22
CA LYS A 91 -0.34 14.82 5.44
C LYS A 91 -1.35 15.86 5.89
N TRP A 92 -1.43 16.06 7.20
CA TRP A 92 -2.17 17.15 7.81
C TRP A 92 -1.52 18.51 7.47
N ASN A 93 -2.32 19.48 7.05
CA ASN A 93 -1.90 20.84 6.80
C ASN A 93 -2.49 21.77 7.88
N GLU A 94 -1.64 22.26 8.76
CA GLU A 94 -2.04 23.13 9.87
C GLU A 94 -2.68 24.45 9.41
N ASN A 95 -2.29 24.99 8.26
CA ASN A 95 -2.81 26.28 7.79
C ASN A 95 -4.24 26.15 7.29
N THR A 96 -4.56 25.05 6.62
CA THR A 96 -5.90 24.82 6.06
C THR A 96 -6.79 23.96 6.96
N GLN A 97 -6.22 23.33 7.99
CA GLN A 97 -6.90 22.36 8.85
C GLN A 97 -7.53 21.23 8.03
N THR A 98 -6.78 20.72 7.04
CA THR A 98 -7.22 19.64 6.15
C THR A 98 -6.08 18.68 5.83
N TYR A 99 -6.40 17.48 5.36
CA TYR A 99 -5.42 16.60 4.75
C TYR A 99 -5.12 17.00 3.30
N THR A 100 -3.84 16.95 2.93
CA THR A 100 -3.37 17.20 1.57
C THR A 100 -2.55 16.03 1.07
N GLN A 101 -2.76 15.62 -0.19
CA GLN A 101 -1.92 14.63 -0.84
C GLN A 101 -0.53 15.24 -1.09
N VAL A 102 0.50 14.71 -0.43
CA VAL A 102 1.88 15.16 -0.61
C VAL A 102 2.64 14.31 -1.60
N ARG A 103 2.31 13.02 -1.73
CA ARG A 103 2.95 12.09 -2.68
C ARG A 103 1.94 11.10 -3.26
N ALA A 104 2.32 10.54 -4.40
CA ALA A 104 1.64 9.42 -5.05
C ALA A 104 2.67 8.33 -5.29
N ILE A 105 2.30 7.09 -4.98
CA ILE A 105 3.09 5.89 -5.20
C ILE A 105 2.30 5.00 -6.17
N HIS A 106 3.02 4.41 -7.11
CA HIS A 106 2.46 3.58 -8.18
C HIS A 106 3.08 2.19 -8.15
N PRO A 107 2.40 1.19 -8.74
CA PRO A 107 2.95 -0.17 -8.81
C PRO A 107 4.25 -0.23 -9.61
N PRO A 108 5.05 -1.29 -9.45
CA PRO A 108 6.20 -1.55 -10.30
C PRO A 108 5.85 -1.47 -11.79
N LEU A 109 6.72 -0.83 -12.57
CA LEU A 109 6.59 -0.67 -14.03
C LEU A 109 5.38 0.17 -14.50
N TYR A 110 4.74 0.94 -13.62
CA TYR A 110 3.77 1.96 -14.04
C TYR A 110 4.41 2.97 -15.02
N PRO A 111 3.73 3.39 -16.12
CA PRO A 111 2.33 3.13 -16.48
C PRO A 111 2.12 1.90 -17.41
N PHE A 112 3.10 1.01 -17.54
CA PHE A 112 2.97 -0.18 -18.39
C PHE A 112 2.20 -1.31 -17.71
N ILE A 113 2.27 -1.37 -16.37
CA ILE A 113 1.47 -2.27 -15.54
C ILE A 113 0.49 -1.43 -14.71
N HIS A 114 -0.78 -1.80 -14.80
CA HIS A 114 -1.87 -1.24 -14.01
C HIS A 114 -2.36 -2.33 -13.05
N CYS A 115 -2.09 -2.14 -11.77
CA CYS A 115 -2.65 -2.97 -10.72
C CYS A 115 -2.87 -2.14 -9.46
N ASP A 116 -3.80 -2.60 -8.65
CA ASP A 116 -4.20 -1.93 -7.44
C ASP A 116 -3.62 -2.64 -6.22
N ALA A 117 -3.27 -1.86 -5.20
CA ALA A 117 -2.91 -2.39 -3.90
C ALA A 117 -4.19 -2.60 -3.09
N GLY A 118 -4.51 -3.86 -2.80
CA GLY A 118 -5.62 -4.18 -1.90
C GLY A 118 -5.32 -3.81 -0.45
N GLY A 119 -4.05 -3.93 -0.05
CA GLY A 119 -3.56 -3.67 1.29
C GLY A 119 -2.29 -2.82 1.32
N MET A 120 -2.11 -2.14 2.44
CA MET A 120 -0.95 -1.28 2.70
C MET A 120 -0.64 -1.28 4.20
N ALA A 121 0.65 -1.19 4.53
CA ALA A 121 1.10 -1.04 5.91
C ALA A 121 2.19 0.03 6.02
N ILE A 122 2.31 0.65 7.19
CA ILE A 122 3.44 1.51 7.58
C ILE A 122 4.14 0.86 8.76
N GLY A 123 5.46 0.67 8.68
CA GLY A 123 6.25 0.08 9.76
C GLY A 123 7.68 -0.25 9.35
N ASP A 124 8.53 -0.57 10.31
CA ASP A 124 9.94 -0.90 10.12
C ASP A 124 10.13 -2.33 9.61
N VAL A 125 9.81 -2.57 8.33
CA VAL A 125 9.95 -3.89 7.68
C VAL A 125 11.42 -4.27 7.45
N THR A 126 12.30 -3.27 7.34
CA THR A 126 13.73 -3.51 7.12
C THR A 126 14.53 -3.71 8.39
N ASN A 127 13.92 -3.46 9.56
CA ASN A 127 14.52 -3.56 10.88
C ASN A 127 15.75 -2.64 11.04
N ASP A 128 15.66 -1.42 10.49
CA ASP A 128 16.71 -0.40 10.59
C ASP A 128 16.33 0.80 11.48
N GLY A 129 15.20 0.70 12.19
CA GLY A 129 14.67 1.71 13.09
C GLY A 129 13.89 2.81 12.38
N LYS A 130 13.58 2.65 11.09
CA LYS A 130 12.76 3.59 10.31
C LYS A 130 11.60 2.89 9.66
N ASN A 131 10.48 3.59 9.56
CA ASN A 131 9.32 3.06 8.88
C ASN A 131 9.47 3.09 7.36
N GLU A 132 8.93 2.06 6.73
CA GLU A 132 8.65 1.96 5.31
C GLU A 132 7.14 1.89 5.05
N ILE A 133 6.76 2.01 3.78
CA ILE A 133 5.45 1.64 3.28
C ILE A 133 5.55 0.28 2.60
N ALA A 134 4.74 -0.69 3.03
CA ALA A 134 4.51 -1.92 2.28
C ALA A 134 3.19 -1.85 1.51
N ALA A 135 3.14 -2.48 0.34
CA ALA A 135 1.94 -2.58 -0.48
C ALA A 135 1.79 -3.99 -1.07
N THR A 136 0.55 -4.48 -1.13
CA THR A 136 0.29 -5.85 -1.58
C THR A 136 0.55 -6.07 -3.08
N TRP A 137 0.52 -5.03 -3.92
CA TRP A 137 0.95 -5.16 -5.31
C TRP A 137 2.40 -5.65 -5.36
N PHE A 138 2.66 -6.76 -6.06
CA PHE A 138 4.00 -7.36 -6.19
C PHE A 138 4.79 -7.56 -4.88
N THR A 139 4.12 -7.57 -3.72
CA THR A 139 4.75 -7.55 -2.38
C THR A 139 5.88 -6.52 -2.33
N SER A 140 5.54 -5.24 -2.37
CA SER A 140 6.51 -4.16 -2.57
C SER A 140 6.74 -3.35 -1.30
N VAL A 141 7.96 -2.86 -1.14
CA VAL A 141 8.38 -2.02 -0.02
C VAL A 141 8.98 -0.72 -0.56
N TYR A 142 8.54 0.40 0.00
CA TYR A 142 8.96 1.74 -0.36
C TYR A 142 9.53 2.47 0.86
N ARG A 143 10.66 3.13 0.65
CA ARG A 143 11.33 3.97 1.64
C ARG A 143 11.31 5.42 1.23
N TYR A 144 11.06 6.32 2.16
CA TYR A 144 11.22 7.74 1.91
C TYR A 144 12.70 8.13 1.93
N PHE A 145 13.19 8.71 0.83
CA PHE A 145 14.52 9.28 0.74
C PHE A 145 14.58 10.35 -0.35
N ALA A 146 15.33 11.43 -0.10
CA ALA A 146 15.50 12.53 -1.05
C ALA A 146 14.16 13.07 -1.59
N LEU A 147 13.22 13.36 -0.68
CA LEU A 147 11.89 13.91 -0.97
C LEU A 147 10.96 13.00 -1.78
N LYS A 148 11.25 11.71 -1.91
CA LYS A 148 10.44 10.76 -2.67
C LYS A 148 10.41 9.38 -1.99
N TYR A 149 9.32 8.64 -2.21
CA TYR A 149 9.25 7.21 -1.91
C TYR A 149 9.91 6.40 -3.02
N TRP A 150 11.01 5.73 -2.68
CA TRP A 150 11.74 4.82 -3.56
C TRP A 150 11.36 3.40 -3.24
N MET A 151 11.05 2.62 -4.27
CA MET A 151 10.89 1.18 -4.12
C MET A 151 12.26 0.57 -3.85
N ILE A 152 12.38 -0.13 -2.72
CA ILE A 152 13.64 -0.77 -2.29
C ILE A 152 13.57 -2.28 -2.36
N GLY A 153 12.37 -2.86 -2.41
CA GLY A 153 12.18 -4.30 -2.42
C GLY A 153 10.88 -4.71 -3.09
N ILE A 154 10.91 -5.85 -3.78
CA ILE A 154 9.73 -6.54 -4.32
C ILE A 154 9.87 -8.04 -4.12
N ASN A 155 8.74 -8.74 -3.96
CA ASN A 155 8.67 -10.18 -4.13
C ASN A 155 7.40 -10.56 -4.92
N PRO A 156 7.51 -10.84 -6.23
CA PRO A 156 6.36 -11.05 -7.09
C PRO A 156 5.71 -12.44 -6.93
N TYR A 157 6.08 -13.25 -5.92
CA TYR A 157 5.59 -14.61 -5.77
C TYR A 157 4.05 -14.71 -5.82
N ILE A 158 3.35 -13.93 -5.00
CA ILE A 158 1.87 -13.94 -4.95
C ILE A 158 1.29 -13.57 -6.32
N PHE A 159 1.78 -12.47 -6.90
CA PHE A 159 1.32 -11.97 -8.19
C PHE A 159 1.55 -12.99 -9.33
N ASN A 160 2.75 -13.58 -9.40
CA ASN A 160 3.13 -14.54 -10.43
C ASN A 160 2.40 -15.88 -10.30
N ASN A 161 1.84 -16.17 -9.13
CA ASN A 161 1.06 -17.38 -8.87
C ASN A 161 -0.45 -17.07 -8.78
N ASN A 162 -0.87 -15.91 -9.29
CA ASN A 162 -2.27 -15.48 -9.34
C ASN A 162 -3.00 -15.43 -7.98
N GLY A 163 -2.26 -15.25 -6.88
CA GLY A 163 -2.85 -15.13 -5.55
C GLY A 163 -3.54 -13.79 -5.31
N GLY A 164 -4.36 -13.78 -4.27
CA GLY A 164 -5.02 -12.59 -3.73
C GLY A 164 -4.04 -11.61 -3.09
N SER A 165 -4.38 -10.33 -3.14
CA SER A 165 -3.59 -9.23 -2.58
C SER A 165 -4.41 -8.41 -1.58
N ALA A 166 -5.13 -9.11 -0.69
CA ALA A 166 -6.18 -8.53 0.14
C ALA A 166 -5.64 -7.48 1.10
N ASP A 167 -4.75 -7.89 1.99
CA ASP A 167 -4.15 -7.00 2.99
C ASP A 167 -2.69 -7.35 3.30
N CYS A 168 -1.95 -6.41 3.90
CA CYS A 168 -0.68 -6.67 4.56
C CYS A 168 -0.52 -5.94 5.89
N LEU A 169 0.29 -6.51 6.77
CA LEU A 169 0.68 -5.95 8.06
C LEU A 169 2.17 -6.17 8.31
N ILE A 170 2.76 -5.35 9.19
CA ILE A 170 4.18 -5.40 9.54
C ILE A 170 4.28 -5.64 11.05
N GLY A 171 5.04 -6.66 11.44
CA GLY A 171 5.27 -6.98 12.85
C GLY A 171 6.04 -8.30 13.05
N ASP A 172 6.52 -8.51 14.27
CA ASP A 172 7.32 -9.68 14.67
C ASP A 172 6.42 -10.89 14.94
N CYS A 173 6.18 -11.71 13.93
CA CYS A 173 5.26 -12.85 14.02
C CYS A 173 5.92 -14.17 14.41
N ASP A 174 7.26 -14.21 14.52
CA ASP A 174 7.98 -15.36 15.05
C ASP A 174 8.79 -15.04 16.31
N ASN A 175 8.46 -13.92 16.95
CA ASN A 175 8.94 -13.51 18.28
C ASN A 175 10.46 -13.45 18.39
N ASN A 176 11.14 -13.04 17.30
CA ASN A 176 12.60 -12.98 17.23
C ASN A 176 13.18 -11.58 17.52
N GLY A 177 12.32 -10.59 17.74
CA GLY A 177 12.65 -9.18 17.91
C GLY A 177 12.81 -8.42 16.60
N LYS A 178 12.34 -8.97 15.47
CA LYS A 178 12.38 -8.32 14.15
C LYS A 178 11.05 -8.45 13.45
N ASN A 179 10.64 -7.40 12.77
CA ASN A 179 9.40 -7.39 12.02
C ASN A 179 9.53 -8.18 10.70
N GLU A 180 8.46 -8.90 10.38
CA GLU A 180 8.14 -9.45 9.08
C GLU A 180 7.07 -8.62 8.36
N LEU A 181 6.91 -8.89 7.07
CA LEU A 181 5.78 -8.44 6.25
C LEU A 181 4.85 -9.63 6.02
N ILE A 182 3.64 -9.56 6.57
CA ILE A 182 2.64 -10.62 6.55
C ILE A 182 1.54 -10.19 5.58
N LEU A 183 1.25 -11.03 4.58
CA LEU A 183 0.23 -10.78 3.56
C LEU A 183 -0.93 -11.76 3.73
N SER A 184 -2.14 -11.25 3.57
CA SER A 184 -3.36 -12.06 3.49
C SER A 184 -3.97 -12.03 2.09
N GLY A 185 -4.67 -13.11 1.74
CA GLY A 185 -5.47 -13.18 0.52
C GLY A 185 -5.68 -14.61 0.05
N GLY A 186 -4.62 -15.42 -0.02
CA GLY A 186 -4.73 -16.80 -0.49
C GLY A 186 -4.74 -16.96 -2.02
N PRO A 187 -5.34 -18.03 -2.54
CA PRO A 187 -5.30 -18.46 -3.95
C PRO A 187 -5.98 -17.50 -4.92
N GLY A 188 -6.71 -16.50 -4.43
CA GLY A 188 -7.49 -15.58 -5.27
C GLY A 188 -8.71 -16.25 -5.90
N TRP A 189 -9.14 -15.76 -7.06
CA TRP A 189 -10.29 -16.30 -7.80
C TRP A 189 -9.96 -17.58 -8.60
N GLN A 190 -8.80 -18.18 -8.38
CA GLN A 190 -8.30 -19.32 -9.14
C GLN A 190 -8.07 -20.49 -8.21
N GLU A 191 -8.86 -21.55 -8.38
CA GLU A 191 -8.88 -22.69 -7.46
C GLU A 191 -7.52 -23.39 -7.32
N ASP A 192 -6.66 -23.34 -8.34
CA ASP A 192 -5.37 -24.05 -8.37
C ASP A 192 -4.16 -23.23 -7.90
N SER A 193 -4.35 -21.99 -7.41
CA SER A 193 -3.21 -21.18 -6.98
C SER A 193 -2.50 -21.80 -5.77
N PRO A 194 -1.15 -21.89 -5.78
CA PRO A 194 -0.38 -22.37 -4.64
C PRO A 194 -0.29 -21.34 -3.52
N VAL A 195 -0.79 -20.11 -3.70
CA VAL A 195 -0.67 -19.05 -2.70
C VAL A 195 -1.54 -19.38 -1.48
N ALA A 196 -0.90 -19.31 -0.32
CA ALA A 196 -1.51 -19.57 0.97
C ALA A 196 -2.26 -18.35 1.50
N GLU A 197 -3.30 -18.59 2.30
CA GLU A 197 -4.18 -17.60 2.92
C GLU A 197 -3.37 -16.54 3.69
N ILE A 198 -2.33 -16.98 4.40
CA ILE A 198 -1.31 -16.14 5.02
C ILE A 198 0.05 -16.47 4.41
N THR A 199 0.76 -15.45 3.95
CA THR A 199 2.13 -15.58 3.43
C THR A 199 3.04 -14.57 4.10
N VAL A 200 4.16 -15.03 4.65
CA VAL A 200 5.09 -14.20 5.44
C VAL A 200 6.40 -13.99 4.68
N PHE A 201 6.85 -12.73 4.65
CA PHE A 201 8.09 -12.30 4.04
C PHE A 201 9.00 -11.62 5.06
N ARG A 202 10.29 -11.87 4.96
CA ARG A 202 11.32 -11.22 5.78
C ARG A 202 12.29 -10.44 4.90
N TRP A 203 12.67 -9.24 5.34
CA TRP A 203 13.77 -8.51 4.74
C TRP A 203 15.11 -9.14 5.11
N ASN A 204 15.93 -9.50 4.11
CA ASN A 204 17.23 -10.11 4.36
C ASN A 204 18.42 -9.13 4.24
N GLY A 205 18.15 -7.83 4.12
CA GLY A 205 19.14 -6.78 3.86
C GLY A 205 19.26 -6.37 2.38
N LEU A 206 18.76 -7.19 1.46
CA LEU A 206 18.81 -6.92 0.01
C LEU A 206 17.43 -7.01 -0.66
N PHE A 207 16.61 -7.99 -0.26
CA PHE A 207 15.29 -8.22 -0.83
C PHE A 207 14.37 -8.93 0.17
N LEU A 208 13.07 -8.95 -0.14
CA LEU A 208 12.06 -9.70 0.60
C LEU A 208 12.14 -11.19 0.24
N LYS A 209 12.36 -12.03 1.24
CA LYS A 209 12.35 -13.49 1.10
C LYS A 209 11.07 -14.05 1.73
N ARG A 210 10.35 -14.92 1.03
CA ARG A 210 9.25 -15.70 1.62
C ARG A 210 9.83 -16.67 2.66
N VAL A 211 9.32 -16.67 3.88
CA VAL A 211 9.87 -17.44 5.00
C VAL A 211 8.88 -18.40 5.64
N ALA A 212 7.58 -18.09 5.61
CA ALA A 212 6.53 -18.95 6.13
C ALA A 212 5.23 -18.73 5.35
N GLU A 213 4.33 -19.68 5.48
CA GLU A 213 2.99 -19.63 4.91
C GLU A 213 2.07 -20.54 5.71
N TRP A 214 0.79 -20.18 5.79
CA TRP A 214 -0.25 -21.04 6.34
C TRP A 214 -1.35 -21.20 5.30
N LYS A 215 -1.58 -22.46 4.89
CA LYS A 215 -2.59 -22.87 3.93
C LYS A 215 -3.50 -23.91 4.56
N ASP A 216 -4.81 -23.66 4.57
CA ASP A 216 -5.77 -24.67 5.04
C ASP A 216 -5.75 -25.87 4.08
N PRO A 217 -5.48 -27.12 4.53
CA PRO A 217 -5.50 -28.29 3.65
C PRO A 217 -6.92 -28.68 3.20
N ASP A 218 -7.95 -28.26 3.93
CA ASP A 218 -9.33 -28.69 3.70
C ASP A 218 -10.14 -27.67 2.86
N VAL A 219 -9.65 -26.43 2.76
CA VAL A 219 -10.36 -25.34 2.09
C VAL A 219 -9.39 -24.49 1.29
N ASN A 220 -9.88 -23.93 0.19
CA ASN A 220 -9.15 -22.94 -0.59
C ASN A 220 -9.72 -21.56 -0.26
N GLY A 221 -9.38 -21.05 0.93
CA GLY A 221 -10.03 -19.89 1.54
C GLY A 221 -9.45 -18.55 1.06
N TYR A 222 -10.14 -17.46 1.35
CA TYR A 222 -9.65 -16.11 1.09
C TYR A 222 -9.70 -15.27 2.37
N VAL A 223 -8.54 -14.86 2.89
CA VAL A 223 -8.45 -13.99 4.07
C VAL A 223 -8.41 -12.53 3.61
N TYR A 224 -9.41 -11.74 4.00
CA TYR A 224 -9.48 -10.33 3.63
C TYR A 224 -8.59 -9.43 4.48
N MET A 225 -8.39 -9.81 5.74
CA MET A 225 -7.63 -9.06 6.74
C MET A 225 -7.18 -10.02 7.84
N ALA A 226 -6.02 -9.75 8.42
CA ALA A 226 -5.50 -10.44 9.59
C ALA A 226 -5.11 -9.41 10.67
N GLY A 227 -4.98 -9.88 11.91
CA GLY A 227 -4.41 -9.15 13.04
C GLY A 227 -3.14 -9.83 13.52
N LEU A 228 -2.31 -9.08 14.25
CA LEU A 228 -1.12 -9.60 14.92
C LEU A 228 -1.09 -9.04 16.34
N GLY A 229 -0.85 -9.92 17.31
CA GLY A 229 -0.64 -9.55 18.70
C GLY A 229 -0.72 -10.75 19.63
N ASP A 230 -0.30 -10.56 20.87
CA ASP A 230 -0.42 -11.52 21.97
C ASP A 230 -1.90 -11.65 22.39
N VAL A 231 -2.54 -12.73 21.95
CA VAL A 231 -3.99 -12.93 22.10
C VAL A 231 -4.32 -13.75 23.36
N ASP A 232 -3.36 -14.52 23.88
CA ASP A 232 -3.53 -15.36 25.06
C ASP A 232 -2.66 -14.98 26.27
N ASP A 233 -1.98 -13.82 26.19
CA ASP A 233 -1.14 -13.21 27.22
C ASP A 233 0.09 -14.07 27.59
N ASP A 234 0.65 -14.85 26.64
CA ASP A 234 1.84 -15.69 26.87
C ASP A 234 3.18 -14.98 26.57
N GLY A 235 3.11 -13.77 26.01
CA GLY A 235 4.26 -12.93 25.66
C GLY A 235 4.77 -13.13 24.23
N GLU A 236 4.14 -13.99 23.43
CA GLU A 236 4.36 -14.19 22.00
C GLU A 236 3.23 -13.55 21.18
N ASN A 237 3.49 -13.18 19.92
CA ASN A 237 2.46 -12.68 19.02
C ASN A 237 1.87 -13.79 18.16
N GLU A 238 0.53 -13.81 18.03
CA GLU A 238 -0.21 -14.70 17.13
C GLU A 238 -0.79 -13.94 15.94
N ILE A 239 -0.98 -14.65 14.82
CA ILE A 239 -1.69 -14.11 13.66
C ILE A 239 -3.14 -14.56 13.72
N VAL A 240 -4.05 -13.60 13.93
CA VAL A 240 -5.49 -13.88 13.98
C VAL A 240 -6.13 -13.56 12.65
N CYS A 241 -6.89 -14.49 12.07
CA CYS A 241 -7.73 -14.18 10.92
C CYS A 241 -9.03 -14.99 10.90
N ALA A 242 -10.03 -14.43 10.23
CA ALA A 242 -11.26 -15.14 9.91
C ALA A 242 -11.28 -15.48 8.42
N TYR A 243 -11.69 -16.70 8.10
CA TYR A 243 -11.88 -17.17 6.74
C TYR A 243 -13.02 -18.16 6.72
N GLU A 244 -13.82 -18.13 5.65
CA GLU A 244 -14.96 -19.04 5.50
C GLU A 244 -15.86 -19.04 6.75
N ASN A 245 -15.96 -20.18 7.44
CA ASN A 245 -16.70 -20.38 8.69
C ASN A 245 -15.77 -20.61 9.90
N LYS A 246 -14.49 -20.26 9.80
CA LYS A 246 -13.44 -20.54 10.79
C LYS A 246 -12.76 -19.25 11.26
N VAL A 247 -12.19 -19.33 12.45
CA VAL A 247 -11.20 -18.37 12.99
C VAL A 247 -9.91 -19.14 13.22
N MET A 248 -8.80 -18.55 12.82
CA MET A 248 -7.45 -19.03 13.05
C MET A 248 -6.72 -18.04 13.96
N VAL A 249 -5.92 -18.57 14.87
CA VAL A 249 -4.94 -17.91 15.73
C VAL A 249 -3.66 -18.72 15.60
#